data_AF-A0A3B8L974-F1
#
_entry.id   AF-A0A3B8L974-F1
#
_cell.length_a   1.000
_cell.length_b   1.000
_cell.length_c   1.000
_cell.angle_alpha   90.00
_cell.angle_beta   90.00
_cell.angle_gamma   90.00
#
_symmetry.space_group_name_H-M   'P 1'
#
loop_
_entity.id
_entity.type
_entity.pdbx_description
1 polymer ?
#
loop_
_entity_poly.entity_id
_entity_poly.type
_entity_poly.pdbx_seq_one_letter_code
_entity_poly.pdbx_strand_id
1 'polypeptide(L)'
;ANTTSMTGDGPLGYYLHQVTGRKWFSGDTEMEAGCGIVPIVYKQKSLVHALQWAIGLEWYLLVDDPWRIAMSTDHPNGGSFQAYPEIISLLMDRERRLEVLAGAPPAVADRCLLKDLDREYTLGEIAIITRAAPARMLGLSHKGHLGPGADGDVTLYSPDDDIQRMFELPRYVFSRGELIVDDAQILQDSRGRTLHVAPEYDLDAVDDIQAWFEKTYSIQFRNYPVDDHYLENSLVIPTRSDSS
;
A
#
# COMPACT_ATOMS: atom_id res chain seq x y z
N ALA A 1 17.26 5.05 1.70
CA ALA A 1 16.02 5.84 1.86
C ALA A 1 15.88 6.33 3.30
N ASN A 2 15.53 7.61 3.50
CA ASN A 2 15.09 8.14 4.79
C ASN A 2 13.56 8.08 4.81
N THR A 3 12.96 7.42 5.79
CA THR A 3 11.51 7.27 5.90
C THR A 3 11.05 7.26 7.35
N THR A 4 9.76 7.05 7.57
CA THR A 4 9.18 6.90 8.91
C THR A 4 8.42 5.60 8.97
N SER A 5 8.68 4.79 9.99
CA SER A 5 7.78 3.70 10.34
C SER A 5 6.65 4.22 11.22
N MET A 6 5.42 3.85 10.86
CA MET A 6 4.18 4.10 11.59
C MET A 6 3.33 2.82 11.53
N THR A 7 3.00 2.28 12.69
CA THR A 7 2.30 0.99 12.80
C THR A 7 1.35 0.99 14.00
N GLY A 8 0.31 0.15 13.95
CA GLY A 8 -0.52 -0.20 15.12
C GLY A 8 0.20 -1.12 16.12
N ASP A 9 1.40 -1.61 15.77
CA ASP A 9 2.24 -2.43 16.65
C ASP A 9 3.17 -1.53 17.50
N GLY A 10 2.68 -1.11 18.66
CA GLY A 10 3.45 -0.33 19.64
C GLY A 10 4.76 -1.00 20.08
N PRO A 11 4.75 -2.29 20.47
CA PRO A 11 5.96 -3.04 20.81
C PRO A 11 7.03 -3.06 19.70
N LEU A 12 6.64 -3.23 18.43
CA LEU A 12 7.57 -3.14 17.30
C LEU A 12 8.19 -1.74 17.21
N GLY A 13 7.40 -0.69 17.39
CA GLY A 13 7.90 0.69 17.46
C GLY A 13 8.97 0.87 18.54
N TYR A 14 8.71 0.34 19.75
CA TYR A 14 9.69 0.38 20.85
C TYR A 14 10.97 -0.40 20.50
N TYR A 15 10.85 -1.58 19.91
CA TYR A 15 11.99 -2.38 19.49
C TYR A 15 12.86 -1.63 18.47
N LEU A 16 12.24 -1.03 17.44
CA LEU A 16 12.95 -0.25 16.42
C LEU A 16 13.65 0.96 17.03
N HIS A 17 13.04 1.62 18.01
CA HIS A 17 13.68 2.67 18.78
C HIS A 17 14.97 2.18 19.46
N GLN A 18 14.91 1.04 20.16
CA GLN A 18 16.08 0.47 20.84
C GLN A 18 17.21 0.13 19.86
N VAL A 19 16.88 -0.46 18.70
CA VAL A 19 17.86 -0.84 17.68
C VAL A 19 18.46 0.38 16.96
N THR A 20 17.66 1.40 16.69
CA THR A 20 18.09 2.54 15.85
C THR A 20 18.58 3.75 16.63
N GLY A 21 18.24 3.84 17.93
CA GLY A 21 18.50 5.01 18.77
C GLY A 21 17.75 6.29 18.32
N ARG A 22 16.77 6.18 17.43
CA ARG A 22 16.00 7.33 16.90
C ARG A 22 14.84 7.68 17.81
N LYS A 23 14.37 8.93 17.76
CA LYS A 23 13.19 9.36 18.53
C LYS A 23 11.98 8.44 18.26
N TRP A 24 11.17 8.23 19.29
CA TRP A 24 10.01 7.35 19.25
C TRP A 24 8.79 8.04 19.84
N PHE A 25 7.64 7.83 19.22
CA PHE A 25 6.34 8.16 19.76
C PHE A 25 5.53 6.86 19.90
N SER A 26 4.82 6.74 21.02
CA SER A 26 3.84 5.68 21.27
C SER A 26 2.54 6.32 21.71
N GLY A 27 1.42 5.75 21.26
CA GLY A 27 0.09 6.15 21.71
C GLY A 27 -0.77 4.91 21.88
N ASP A 28 -1.22 4.66 23.11
CA ASP A 28 -2.16 3.59 23.43
C ASP A 28 -3.56 4.18 23.52
N THR A 29 -4.47 3.65 22.70
CA THR A 29 -5.87 4.05 22.62
C THR A 29 -6.69 3.08 23.45
N GLU A 30 -7.46 3.61 24.39
CA GLU A 30 -8.21 2.82 25.37
C GLU A 30 -9.06 1.74 24.70
N MET A 31 -8.93 0.49 25.17
CA MET A 31 -9.71 -0.67 24.75
C MET A 31 -9.68 -1.02 23.24
N GLU A 32 -8.82 -0.37 22.44
CA GLU A 32 -8.82 -0.51 20.96
C GLU A 32 -7.48 -0.97 20.41
N ALA A 33 -6.45 -0.12 20.50
CA ALA A 33 -5.21 -0.31 19.76
C ALA A 33 -4.04 0.43 20.40
N GLY A 34 -2.83 0.05 20.00
CA GLY A 34 -1.62 0.84 20.23
C GLY A 34 -1.11 1.43 18.92
N CYS A 35 -0.09 2.27 19.00
CA CYS A 35 0.68 2.68 17.84
C CYS A 35 2.13 2.98 18.20
N GLY A 36 3.02 2.85 17.22
CA GLY A 36 4.42 3.20 17.32
C GLY A 36 4.90 3.95 16.08
N ILE A 37 5.62 5.06 16.29
CA ILE A 37 6.20 5.87 15.21
C ILE A 37 7.69 6.09 15.45
N VAL A 38 8.53 5.67 14.49
CA VAL A 38 10.00 5.80 14.56
C VAL A 38 10.56 6.19 13.19
N PRO A 39 11.41 7.24 13.09
CA PRO A 39 12.16 7.52 11.87
C PRO A 39 13.15 6.40 11.55
N ILE A 40 13.18 5.93 10.29
CA ILE A 40 14.08 4.86 9.82
C ILE A 40 14.96 5.36 8.67
N VAL A 41 16.20 4.88 8.63
CA VAL A 41 17.12 5.09 7.51
C VAL A 41 17.58 3.75 6.96
N TYR A 42 17.01 3.35 5.82
CA TYR A 42 17.49 2.21 5.03
C TYR A 42 18.75 2.60 4.28
N LYS A 43 19.80 1.78 4.41
CA LYS A 43 21.15 2.04 3.90
C LYS A 43 21.57 0.92 2.97
N GLN A 44 21.89 1.23 1.72
CA GLN A 44 22.33 0.23 0.73
C GLN A 44 23.57 -0.56 1.18
N LYS A 45 24.48 0.07 1.95
CA LYS A 45 25.69 -0.60 2.49
C LYS A 45 25.44 -1.42 3.77
N SER A 46 24.22 -1.41 4.31
CA SER A 46 23.85 -2.29 5.43
C SER A 46 23.45 -3.66 4.89
N LEU A 47 24.09 -4.72 5.40
CA LEU A 47 23.74 -6.10 5.05
C LEU A 47 22.25 -6.38 5.27
N VAL A 48 21.72 -5.97 6.43
CA VAL A 48 20.32 -6.21 6.81
C VAL A 48 19.37 -5.49 5.85
N HIS A 49 19.60 -4.20 5.59
CA HIS A 49 18.70 -3.41 4.76
C HIS A 49 18.74 -3.83 3.29
N ALA A 50 19.93 -4.13 2.77
CA ALA A 50 20.08 -4.62 1.41
C ALA A 50 19.46 -6.02 1.25
N LEU A 51 19.56 -6.87 2.28
CA LEU A 51 18.90 -8.18 2.25
C LEU A 51 17.36 -8.05 2.32
N GLN A 52 16.82 -7.12 3.12
CA GLN A 52 15.38 -6.84 3.14
C GLN A 52 14.85 -6.40 1.75
N TRP A 53 15.61 -5.54 1.06
CA TRP A 53 15.32 -5.17 -0.33
C TRP A 53 15.32 -6.39 -1.26
N ALA A 54 16.34 -7.25 -1.14
CA ALA A 54 16.45 -8.44 -1.98
C ALA A 54 15.29 -9.42 -1.75
N ILE A 55 14.93 -9.67 -0.49
CA ILE A 55 13.79 -10.51 -0.09
C ILE A 55 12.48 -10.00 -0.73
N GLY A 56 12.27 -8.67 -0.72
CA GLY A 56 11.08 -8.08 -1.32
C GLY A 56 10.97 -8.38 -2.82
N LEU A 57 12.06 -8.18 -3.57
CA LEU A 57 12.08 -8.48 -5.01
C LEU A 57 11.96 -9.98 -5.30
N GLU A 58 12.64 -10.82 -4.53
CA GLU A 58 12.54 -12.28 -4.67
C GLU A 58 11.13 -12.78 -4.47
N TRP A 59 10.43 -12.25 -3.46
CA TRP A 59 9.06 -12.64 -3.21
C TRP A 59 8.17 -12.39 -4.43
N TYR A 60 8.27 -11.23 -5.09
CA TYR A 60 7.54 -10.98 -6.35
C TYR A 60 7.99 -11.91 -7.48
N LEU A 61 9.30 -12.12 -7.65
CA LEU A 61 9.84 -12.92 -8.75
C LEU A 61 9.58 -14.43 -8.59
N LEU A 62 9.40 -14.92 -7.37
CA LEU A 62 9.14 -16.33 -7.06
C LEU A 62 7.65 -16.68 -6.99
N VAL A 63 6.75 -15.71 -6.83
CA VAL A 63 5.31 -15.99 -6.82
C VAL A 63 4.81 -16.22 -8.25
N ASP A 64 4.33 -17.43 -8.53
CA ASP A 64 3.85 -17.81 -9.86
C ASP A 64 2.57 -17.08 -10.29
N ASP A 65 1.62 -16.91 -9.36
CA ASP A 65 0.32 -16.30 -9.65
C ASP A 65 0.25 -14.83 -9.19
N PRO A 66 0.35 -13.85 -10.11
CA PRO A 66 0.31 -12.43 -9.76
C PRO A 66 -1.06 -11.98 -9.21
N TRP A 67 -2.13 -12.77 -9.41
CA TRP A 67 -3.45 -12.43 -8.86
C TRP A 67 -3.57 -12.57 -7.35
N ARG A 68 -2.56 -13.18 -6.71
CA ARG A 68 -2.53 -13.43 -5.27
C ARG A 68 -1.71 -12.41 -4.49
N ILE A 69 -1.14 -11.42 -5.18
CA ILE A 69 -0.25 -10.42 -4.59
C ILE A 69 -0.61 -9.00 -5.03
N ALA A 70 -0.27 -8.03 -4.19
CA ALA A 70 -0.45 -6.62 -4.45
C ALA A 70 0.85 -5.89 -4.16
N MET A 71 1.26 -4.98 -5.05
CA MET A 71 2.48 -4.22 -4.87
C MET A 71 2.31 -3.16 -3.78
N SER A 72 3.18 -3.17 -2.78
CA SER A 72 3.17 -2.18 -1.70
C SER A 72 4.57 -1.95 -1.13
N THR A 73 4.84 -0.72 -0.70
CA THR A 73 6.00 -0.37 0.14
C THR A 73 5.63 -0.29 1.62
N ASP A 74 4.40 -0.68 1.97
CA ASP A 74 3.80 -0.45 3.29
C ASP A 74 3.99 1.01 3.69
N HIS A 75 3.61 1.94 2.81
CA HIS A 75 4.01 3.33 2.92
C HIS A 75 3.61 3.94 4.28
N PRO A 76 4.53 4.63 4.99
CA PRO A 76 5.94 4.88 4.69
C PRO A 76 6.95 3.87 5.29
N ASN A 77 6.52 2.79 5.95
CA ASN A 77 7.35 1.84 6.70
C ASN A 77 8.51 1.23 5.89
N GLY A 78 8.22 0.61 4.75
CA GLY A 78 9.22 0.03 3.86
C GLY A 78 9.85 1.06 2.92
N GLY A 79 9.11 2.10 2.57
CA GLY A 79 9.57 3.20 1.72
C GLY A 79 8.43 4.13 1.26
N SER A 80 8.81 5.21 0.58
CA SER A 80 7.83 6.11 -0.04
C SER A 80 7.06 5.39 -1.16
N PHE A 81 5.76 5.64 -1.31
CA PHE A 81 5.01 5.16 -2.49
C PHE A 81 5.56 5.73 -3.80
N GLN A 82 6.33 6.83 -3.74
CA GLN A 82 7.06 7.37 -4.88
C GLN A 82 8.15 6.43 -5.41
N ALA A 83 8.53 5.39 -4.66
CA ALA A 83 9.46 4.36 -5.13
C ALA A 83 8.81 3.30 -6.02
N TYR A 84 7.48 3.32 -6.23
CA TYR A 84 6.80 2.33 -7.08
C TYR A 84 7.39 2.23 -8.49
N PRO A 85 7.71 3.33 -9.22
CA PRO A 85 8.36 3.25 -10.53
C PRO A 85 9.74 2.56 -10.50
N GLU A 86 10.54 2.80 -9.47
CA GLU A 86 11.84 2.12 -9.27
C GLU A 86 11.64 0.62 -9.06
N ILE A 87 10.67 0.23 -8.22
CA ILE A 87 10.34 -1.19 -7.97
C ILE A 87 9.84 -1.86 -9.26
N ILE A 88 8.96 -1.20 -10.03
CA ILE A 88 8.48 -1.71 -11.30
C ILE A 88 9.66 -1.93 -12.26
N SER A 89 10.55 -0.95 -12.40
CA SER A 89 11.74 -1.08 -13.24
C SER A 89 12.64 -2.24 -12.80
N LEU A 90 12.84 -2.45 -11.50
CA LEU A 90 13.57 -3.60 -10.98
C LEU A 90 12.87 -4.93 -11.28
N LEU A 91 11.55 -5.01 -11.23
CA LEU A 91 10.82 -6.25 -11.57
C LEU A 91 10.86 -6.56 -13.07
N MET A 92 10.90 -5.52 -13.91
CA MET A 92 10.86 -5.65 -15.37
C MET A 92 12.24 -5.77 -16.03
N ASP A 93 13.32 -5.35 -15.37
CA ASP A 93 14.67 -5.31 -15.93
C ASP A 93 15.67 -6.02 -15.01
N ARG A 94 16.15 -7.17 -15.48
CA ARG A 94 17.14 -8.00 -14.80
C ARG A 94 18.51 -7.33 -14.73
N GLU A 95 18.96 -6.66 -15.79
CA GLU A 95 20.26 -5.99 -15.81
C GLU A 95 20.30 -4.89 -14.76
N ARG A 96 19.22 -4.11 -14.64
CA ARG A 96 19.04 -3.13 -13.57
C ARG A 96 19.10 -3.77 -12.18
N ARG A 97 18.43 -4.91 -11.95
CA ARG A 97 18.53 -5.62 -10.66
C ARG A 97 19.96 -6.00 -10.33
N LEU A 98 20.70 -6.53 -11.30
CA LEU A 98 22.09 -6.93 -11.12
C LEU A 98 23.00 -5.74 -10.85
N GLU A 99 22.79 -4.60 -11.52
CA GLU A 99 23.52 -3.37 -11.26
C GLU A 99 23.31 -2.89 -9.82
N VAL A 100 22.05 -2.85 -9.35
CA VAL A 100 21.73 -2.45 -7.97
C VAL A 100 22.31 -3.43 -6.96
N LEU A 101 22.24 -4.74 -7.24
CA LEU A 101 22.82 -5.78 -6.39
C LEU A 101 24.36 -5.68 -6.31
N ALA A 102 25.05 -5.32 -7.39
CA ALA A 102 26.49 -5.10 -7.40
C ALA A 102 26.92 -3.94 -6.48
N GLY A 103 26.01 -2.99 -6.23
CA GLY A 103 26.19 -1.91 -5.26
C GLY A 103 26.03 -2.33 -3.78
N ALA A 104 25.46 -3.51 -3.51
CA ALA A 104 25.21 -4.02 -2.16
C ALA A 104 26.46 -4.69 -1.55
N PRO A 105 26.49 -4.97 -0.22
CA PRO A 105 27.54 -5.79 0.37
C PRO A 105 27.60 -7.17 -0.29
N PRO A 106 28.80 -7.72 -0.61
CA PRO A 106 28.92 -9.02 -1.30
C PRO A 106 28.15 -10.16 -0.62
N ALA A 107 28.12 -10.12 0.72
CA ALA A 107 27.39 -11.05 1.58
C ALA A 107 25.87 -11.13 1.29
N VAL A 108 25.27 -10.16 0.60
CA VAL A 108 23.86 -10.19 0.17
C VAL A 108 23.69 -11.19 -0.97
N ALA A 109 24.57 -11.16 -1.98
CA ALA A 109 24.53 -12.06 -3.14
C ALA A 109 24.77 -13.55 -2.77
N ASP A 110 25.33 -13.80 -1.58
CA ASP A 110 25.48 -15.14 -1.02
C ASP A 110 24.25 -15.63 -0.24
N ARG A 111 23.31 -14.72 0.07
CA ARG A 111 22.13 -14.96 0.93
C ARG A 111 20.79 -14.74 0.23
N CYS A 112 20.85 -14.46 -1.07
CA CYS A 112 19.69 -14.16 -1.90
C CYS A 112 19.89 -14.86 -3.27
N LEU A 113 18.78 -15.17 -3.93
CA LEU A 113 18.64 -15.76 -5.25
C LEU A 113 18.60 -14.74 -6.39
N LEU A 114 18.55 -13.42 -6.11
CA LEU A 114 18.37 -12.40 -7.15
C LEU A 114 19.29 -12.53 -8.37
N LYS A 115 20.55 -12.96 -8.18
CA LYS A 115 21.51 -13.16 -9.27
C LYS A 115 21.14 -14.33 -10.21
N ASP A 116 20.38 -15.29 -9.70
CA ASP A 116 19.98 -16.53 -10.35
C ASP A 116 18.54 -16.44 -10.91
N LEU A 117 17.81 -15.35 -10.62
CA LEU A 117 16.44 -15.13 -11.08
C LEU A 117 16.40 -14.37 -12.41
N ASP A 118 16.20 -15.12 -13.49
CA ASP A 118 16.10 -14.60 -14.84
C ASP A 118 14.70 -14.07 -15.23
N ARG A 119 13.69 -14.27 -14.37
CA ARG A 119 12.32 -13.81 -14.62
C ARG A 119 12.28 -12.27 -14.69
N GLU A 120 11.53 -11.77 -15.66
CA GLU A 120 11.16 -10.36 -15.77
C GLU A 120 9.64 -10.25 -15.85
N TYR A 121 9.09 -9.28 -15.13
CA TYR A 121 7.67 -8.99 -15.18
C TYR A 121 7.29 -8.37 -16.52
N THR A 122 6.18 -8.82 -17.08
CA THR A 122 5.53 -8.16 -18.21
C THR A 122 4.72 -6.95 -17.75
N LEU A 123 4.40 -6.02 -18.68
CA LEU A 123 3.44 -4.94 -18.40
C LEU A 123 2.07 -5.47 -17.90
N GLY A 124 1.67 -6.65 -18.38
CA GLY A 124 0.44 -7.33 -17.93
C GLY A 124 0.52 -7.74 -16.46
N GLU A 125 1.62 -8.36 -16.02
CA GLU A 125 1.82 -8.70 -14.61
C GLU A 125 1.93 -7.45 -13.73
N ILE A 126 2.61 -6.40 -14.20
CA ILE A 126 2.64 -5.11 -13.51
C ILE A 126 1.22 -4.57 -13.34
N ALA A 127 0.41 -4.53 -14.40
CA ALA A 127 -0.99 -4.10 -14.30
C ALA A 127 -1.81 -4.95 -13.33
N ILE A 128 -1.56 -6.26 -13.25
CA ILE A 128 -2.22 -7.15 -12.29
C ILE A 128 -1.86 -6.74 -10.86
N ILE A 129 -0.58 -6.74 -10.48
CA ILE A 129 -0.18 -6.55 -9.07
C ILE A 129 -0.41 -5.13 -8.55
N THR A 130 -0.60 -4.15 -9.45
CA THR A 130 -0.79 -2.74 -9.08
C THR A 130 -2.22 -2.25 -9.23
N ARG A 131 -3.05 -2.89 -10.06
CA ARG A 131 -4.43 -2.44 -10.34
C ARG A 131 -5.44 -3.58 -10.14
N ALA A 132 -5.34 -4.63 -10.94
CA ALA A 132 -6.40 -5.64 -11.01
C ALA A 132 -6.51 -6.52 -9.75
N ALA A 133 -5.39 -7.04 -9.26
CA ALA A 133 -5.35 -7.88 -8.06
C ALA A 133 -5.74 -7.07 -6.80
N PRO A 134 -5.21 -5.86 -6.54
CA PRO A 134 -5.67 -5.03 -5.42
C PRO A 134 -7.18 -4.73 -5.47
N ALA A 135 -7.73 -4.36 -6.63
CA ALA A 135 -9.16 -4.10 -6.77
C ALA A 135 -10.00 -5.36 -6.47
N ARG A 136 -9.56 -6.53 -6.95
CA ARG A 136 -10.21 -7.81 -6.69
C ARG A 136 -10.15 -8.19 -5.21
N MET A 137 -9.00 -8.01 -4.55
CA MET A 137 -8.83 -8.29 -3.12
C MET A 137 -9.77 -7.45 -2.26
N LEU A 138 -9.99 -6.19 -2.66
CA LEU A 138 -10.90 -5.26 -1.98
C LEU A 138 -12.38 -5.44 -2.38
N GLY A 139 -12.70 -6.36 -3.30
CA GLY A 139 -14.07 -6.56 -3.78
C GLY A 139 -14.62 -5.44 -4.68
N LEU A 140 -13.76 -4.59 -5.23
CA LEU A 140 -14.13 -3.43 -6.04
C LEU A 140 -14.31 -3.82 -7.51
N SER A 141 -15.45 -4.41 -7.84
CA SER A 141 -15.77 -4.94 -9.19
C SER A 141 -15.79 -3.89 -10.30
N HIS A 142 -15.85 -2.60 -9.98
CA HIS A 142 -15.85 -1.48 -10.93
C HIS A 142 -14.47 -0.80 -11.05
N LYS A 143 -13.44 -1.35 -10.39
CA LYS A 143 -12.06 -0.85 -10.37
C LYS A 143 -11.09 -1.90 -10.93
N GLY A 144 -9.91 -1.44 -11.35
CA GLY A 144 -8.79 -2.31 -11.72
C GLY A 144 -8.90 -2.97 -13.10
N HIS A 145 -9.87 -2.56 -13.95
CA HIS A 145 -10.01 -3.01 -15.33
C HIS A 145 -10.53 -1.89 -16.25
N LEU A 146 -10.43 -2.10 -17.57
CA LEU A 146 -10.87 -1.16 -18.61
C LEU A 146 -12.12 -1.63 -19.39
N GLY A 147 -12.71 -2.76 -19.00
CA GLY A 147 -13.96 -3.27 -19.60
C GLY A 147 -15.18 -2.37 -19.31
N PRO A 148 -16.26 -2.49 -20.11
CA PRO A 148 -17.50 -1.75 -19.90
C PRO A 148 -18.03 -1.91 -18.47
N GLY A 149 -18.44 -0.80 -17.84
CA GLY A 149 -18.93 -0.76 -16.45
C GLY A 149 -17.88 -0.40 -15.40
N ALA A 150 -16.59 -0.31 -15.77
CA ALA A 150 -15.58 0.29 -14.90
C ALA A 150 -15.79 1.80 -14.73
N ASP A 151 -15.33 2.33 -13.59
CA ASP A 151 -15.12 3.77 -13.46
C ASP A 151 -14.10 4.24 -14.51
N GLY A 152 -14.26 5.48 -15.00
CA GLY A 152 -13.34 6.11 -15.97
C GLY A 152 -11.97 6.49 -15.37
N ASP A 153 -11.35 5.58 -14.61
CA ASP A 153 -10.04 5.73 -14.00
C ASP A 153 -8.98 5.11 -14.90
N VAL A 154 -8.23 5.95 -15.61
CA VAL A 154 -7.28 5.52 -16.64
C VAL A 154 -5.98 6.27 -16.49
N THR A 155 -4.86 5.55 -16.43
CA THR A 155 -3.52 6.15 -16.53
C THR A 155 -2.89 5.77 -17.86
N LEU A 156 -2.45 6.77 -18.61
CA LEU A 156 -1.74 6.60 -19.87
C LEU A 156 -0.28 6.98 -19.68
N TYR A 157 0.61 6.09 -20.08
CA TYR A 157 2.05 6.29 -20.07
C TYR A 157 2.56 6.38 -21.51
N SER A 158 3.41 7.36 -21.80
CA SER A 158 4.16 7.39 -23.05
C SER A 158 5.25 6.31 -23.01
N PRO A 159 5.40 5.46 -24.03
CA PRO A 159 6.49 4.50 -24.07
C PRO A 159 7.85 5.19 -23.93
N ASP A 160 8.72 4.65 -23.07
CA ASP A 160 10.10 5.09 -22.84
C ASP A 160 10.95 3.84 -22.58
N ASP A 161 12.19 3.85 -23.06
CA ASP A 161 13.16 2.76 -22.81
C ASP A 161 13.59 2.77 -21.33
N ASP A 162 13.55 3.95 -20.67
CA ASP A 162 13.69 4.06 -19.23
C ASP A 162 12.35 3.76 -18.55
N ILE A 163 12.16 2.49 -18.17
CA ILE A 163 10.95 1.99 -17.50
C ILE A 163 10.64 2.77 -16.22
N GLN A 164 11.65 3.15 -15.44
CA GLN A 164 11.42 3.91 -14.22
C GLN A 164 10.83 5.28 -14.55
N ARG A 165 11.46 6.01 -15.48
CA ARG A 165 10.96 7.32 -15.92
C ARG A 165 9.56 7.24 -16.53
N MET A 166 9.28 6.19 -17.31
CA MET A 166 7.96 5.94 -17.88
C MET A 166 6.88 5.94 -16.79
N PHE A 167 7.10 5.23 -15.68
CA PHE A 167 6.11 5.12 -14.60
C PHE A 167 6.09 6.29 -13.62
N GLU A 168 7.17 7.08 -13.54
CA GLU A 168 7.24 8.33 -12.76
C GLU A 168 6.37 9.44 -13.35
N LEU A 169 6.29 9.50 -14.69
CA LEU A 169 5.70 10.62 -15.41
C LEU A 169 4.54 10.16 -16.32
N PRO A 170 3.33 9.95 -15.76
CA PRO A 170 2.17 9.62 -16.57
C PRO A 170 1.86 10.76 -17.54
N ARG A 171 1.55 10.41 -18.80
CA ARG A 171 1.16 11.38 -19.83
C ARG A 171 -0.23 11.92 -19.57
N TYR A 172 -1.17 11.05 -19.23
CA TYR A 172 -2.52 11.44 -18.82
C TYR A 172 -3.00 10.60 -17.63
N VAL A 173 -3.74 11.23 -16.72
CA VAL A 173 -4.52 10.51 -15.71
C VAL A 173 -5.95 11.01 -15.77
N PHE A 174 -6.87 10.08 -16.02
CA PHE A 174 -8.31 10.27 -15.90
C PHE A 174 -8.79 9.70 -14.58
N SER A 175 -9.65 10.43 -13.90
CA SER A 175 -10.31 10.05 -12.65
C SER A 175 -11.81 10.24 -12.86
N ARG A 176 -12.57 9.15 -12.84
CA ARG A 176 -14.02 9.13 -13.10
C ARG A 176 -14.42 9.81 -14.43
N GLY A 177 -13.58 9.65 -15.46
CA GLY A 177 -13.80 10.23 -16.79
C GLY A 177 -13.30 11.67 -16.95
N GLU A 178 -12.79 12.30 -15.90
CA GLU A 178 -12.22 13.65 -15.98
C GLU A 178 -10.70 13.61 -16.05
N LEU A 179 -10.11 14.44 -16.92
CA LEU A 179 -8.66 14.59 -17.02
C LEU A 179 -8.12 15.38 -15.82
N ILE A 180 -7.35 14.73 -14.96
CA ILE A 180 -6.77 15.35 -13.75
C ILE A 180 -5.25 15.57 -13.84
N VAL A 181 -4.57 14.85 -14.71
CA VAL A 181 -3.14 15.04 -15.00
C VAL A 181 -2.90 15.06 -16.50
N ASP A 182 -2.14 16.03 -16.98
CA ASP A 182 -1.57 16.08 -18.34
C ASP A 182 -0.07 16.38 -18.24
N ASP A 183 0.74 15.52 -18.83
CA ASP A 183 2.21 15.64 -18.87
C ASP A 183 2.85 15.82 -17.49
N ALA A 184 2.50 14.92 -16.56
CA ALA A 184 2.88 14.97 -15.15
C ALA A 184 2.48 16.25 -14.38
N GLN A 185 1.62 17.11 -14.96
CA GLN A 185 1.06 18.28 -14.28
C GLN A 185 -0.36 18.01 -13.79
N ILE A 186 -0.60 18.28 -12.51
CA ILE A 186 -1.95 18.20 -11.94
C ILE A 186 -2.76 19.40 -12.43
N LEU A 187 -3.85 19.15 -13.14
CA LEU A 187 -4.69 20.19 -13.75
C LEU A 187 -5.80 20.66 -12.79
N GLN A 188 -6.36 19.74 -12.01
CA GLN A 188 -7.46 20.02 -11.09
C GLN A 188 -7.41 19.11 -9.87
N ASP A 189 -7.88 19.63 -8.74
CA ASP A 189 -8.16 18.83 -7.55
C ASP A 189 -9.57 18.24 -7.67
N SER A 190 -9.66 16.92 -7.71
CA SER A 190 -10.95 16.21 -7.70
C SER A 190 -11.11 15.56 -6.33
N ARG A 191 -12.12 15.97 -5.55
CA ARG A 191 -12.48 15.25 -4.32
C ARG A 191 -12.89 13.83 -4.67
N GLY A 192 -12.24 12.86 -4.03
CA GLY A 192 -12.53 11.43 -4.19
C GLY A 192 -13.84 11.01 -3.52
N ARG A 193 -14.08 9.69 -3.48
CA ARG A 193 -15.18 9.08 -2.72
C ARG A 193 -14.64 8.30 -1.54
N THR A 194 -15.33 8.36 -0.40
CA THR A 194 -15.06 7.49 0.75
C THR A 194 -15.85 6.19 0.61
N LEU A 195 -15.15 5.09 0.32
CA LEU A 195 -15.77 3.77 0.24
C LEU A 195 -15.88 3.17 1.64
N HIS A 196 -17.06 2.68 2.02
CA HIS A 196 -17.28 1.99 3.29
C HIS A 196 -18.28 0.86 3.13
N VAL A 197 -18.34 -0.06 4.09
CA VAL A 197 -19.34 -1.13 4.15
C VAL A 197 -20.35 -0.83 5.25
N ALA A 198 -21.58 -1.29 5.07
CA ALA A 198 -22.65 -1.17 6.07
C ALA A 198 -23.37 -2.53 6.23
N PRO A 199 -22.70 -3.55 6.81
CA PRO A 199 -23.35 -4.82 7.08
C PRO A 199 -24.47 -4.65 8.12
N GLU A 200 -25.49 -5.50 8.04
CA GLU A 200 -26.43 -5.67 9.14
C GLU A 200 -25.71 -6.19 10.39
N TYR A 201 -26.20 -5.79 11.56
CA TYR A 201 -25.67 -6.20 12.85
C TYR A 201 -26.80 -6.41 13.86
N ASP A 202 -26.52 -7.17 14.91
CA ASP A 202 -27.49 -7.48 15.97
C ASP A 202 -27.77 -6.23 16.82
N LEU A 203 -28.99 -5.73 16.76
CA LEU A 203 -29.43 -4.57 17.54
C LEU A 203 -29.55 -4.89 19.03
N ASP A 204 -29.81 -6.14 19.40
CA ASP A 204 -29.94 -6.54 20.81
C ASP A 204 -28.58 -6.46 21.53
N ALA A 205 -27.47 -6.55 20.78
CA ALA A 205 -26.11 -6.40 21.33
C ALA A 205 -25.76 -4.95 21.69
N VAL A 206 -26.48 -3.94 21.17
CA VAL A 206 -26.12 -2.53 21.33
C VAL A 206 -26.21 -2.09 22.79
N ASP A 207 -27.24 -2.54 23.52
CA ASP A 207 -27.43 -2.19 24.94
C ASP A 207 -26.28 -2.74 25.80
N ASP A 208 -25.84 -3.97 25.53
CA ASP A 208 -24.70 -4.59 26.21
C ASP A 208 -23.38 -3.87 25.89
N ILE A 209 -23.17 -3.51 24.62
CA ILE A 209 -22.01 -2.73 24.17
C ILE A 209 -22.00 -1.37 24.87
N GLN A 210 -23.14 -0.66 24.91
CA GLN A 210 -23.24 0.64 25.59
C GLN A 210 -22.95 0.49 27.09
N ALA A 211 -23.53 -0.50 27.76
CA ALA A 211 -23.33 -0.72 29.19
C ALA A 211 -21.88 -1.10 29.54
N TRP A 212 -21.17 -1.78 28.64
CA TRP A 212 -19.72 -2.01 28.76
C TRP A 212 -18.94 -0.72 28.50
N PHE A 213 -19.22 -0.02 27.39
CA PHE A 213 -18.52 1.19 26.97
C PHE A 213 -18.54 2.27 28.05
N GLU A 214 -19.71 2.54 28.63
CA GLU A 214 -19.87 3.54 29.69
C GLU A 214 -19.13 3.20 31.00
N LYS A 215 -18.71 1.95 31.18
CA LYS A 215 -17.88 1.52 32.32
C LYS A 215 -16.38 1.59 32.03
N THR A 216 -15.97 1.52 30.77
CA THR A 216 -14.55 1.32 30.39
C THR A 216 -13.95 2.46 29.59
N TYR A 217 -14.73 3.27 28.89
CA TYR A 217 -14.26 4.38 28.07
C TYR A 217 -14.29 5.72 28.80
N SER A 218 -13.46 6.63 28.32
CA SER A 218 -13.35 8.01 28.79
C SER A 218 -14.34 8.99 28.12
N ILE A 219 -15.04 8.55 27.06
CA ILE A 219 -16.08 9.33 26.37
C ILE A 219 -17.46 8.71 26.52
N GLN A 220 -18.50 9.45 26.15
CA GLN A 220 -19.88 8.95 26.14
C GLN A 220 -20.16 8.15 24.88
N PHE A 221 -20.85 7.01 25.02
CA PHE A 221 -21.19 6.11 23.90
C PHE A 221 -21.84 6.85 22.73
N ARG A 222 -22.78 7.77 23.00
CA ARG A 222 -23.46 8.58 21.97
C ARG A 222 -22.54 9.47 21.13
N ASN A 223 -21.32 9.75 21.58
CA ASN A 223 -20.35 10.59 20.87
C ASN A 223 -19.27 9.74 20.15
N TYR A 224 -19.33 8.42 20.25
CA TYR A 224 -18.34 7.51 19.65
C TYR A 224 -18.56 7.27 18.14
N PRO A 225 -19.81 7.07 17.64
CA PRO A 225 -20.04 6.85 16.21
C PRO A 225 -19.57 8.04 15.36
N VAL A 226 -19.00 7.72 14.19
CA VAL A 226 -18.71 8.74 13.17
C VAL A 226 -20.03 9.16 12.52
N ASP A 227 -20.37 10.44 12.66
CA ASP A 227 -21.58 11.01 12.08
C ASP A 227 -21.45 11.17 10.54
N ASP A 228 -22.57 10.99 9.83
CA ASP A 228 -22.65 11.05 8.37
C ASP A 228 -22.14 12.37 7.79
N HIS A 229 -22.15 13.48 8.53
CA HIS A 229 -21.61 14.75 8.04
C HIS A 229 -20.09 14.71 7.79
N TYR A 230 -19.36 13.78 8.38
CA TYR A 230 -17.94 13.54 8.09
C TYR A 230 -17.73 12.70 6.81
N LEU A 231 -18.77 12.02 6.33
CA LEU A 231 -18.73 11.15 5.15
C LEU A 231 -19.13 11.92 3.88
N GLU A 232 -18.38 12.98 3.56
CA GLU A 232 -18.56 13.70 2.30
C GLU A 232 -18.31 12.77 1.10
N ASN A 233 -19.25 12.73 0.14
CA ASN A 233 -19.13 11.96 -1.11
C ASN A 233 -18.83 10.46 -0.88
N SER A 234 -19.56 9.81 0.03
CA SER A 234 -19.36 8.39 0.33
C SER A 234 -20.06 7.45 -0.66
N LEU A 235 -19.55 6.23 -0.77
CA LEU A 235 -20.18 5.13 -1.50
C LEU A 235 -20.19 3.88 -0.61
N VAL A 236 -21.39 3.38 -0.32
CA VAL A 236 -21.57 2.10 0.36
C VAL A 236 -21.23 0.96 -0.61
N ILE A 237 -20.27 0.13 -0.24
CA ILE A 237 -19.91 -1.09 -0.97
C ILE A 237 -20.81 -2.22 -0.45
N PRO A 238 -21.58 -2.88 -1.32
CA PRO A 238 -22.41 -4.01 -0.92
C PRO A 238 -21.57 -5.10 -0.25
N THR A 239 -21.98 -5.52 0.94
CA THR A 239 -21.45 -6.73 1.57
C THR A 239 -22.10 -7.95 0.91
N ARG A 240 -21.46 -9.11 1.04
CA ARG A 240 -22.13 -10.37 0.64
C ARG A 240 -23.30 -10.56 1.60
N SER A 241 -24.54 -10.58 1.08
CA SER A 241 -25.67 -11.06 1.85
C SER A 241 -25.44 -12.55 2.11
N ASP A 242 -25.56 -12.97 3.37
CA ASP A 242 -25.63 -14.38 3.74
C ASP A 242 -26.97 -14.94 3.23
N SER A 243 -27.07 -15.13 1.92
CA SER A 243 -28.07 -15.99 1.31
C SER A 243 -27.39 -17.32 0.99
N SER A 244 -27.24 -18.14 2.04
CA SER A 244 -27.05 -19.59 1.96
C SER A 244 -28.20 -20.26 2.68
#